data_AF-A0A0C2RKV3-F1
#
_entry.id   AF-A0A0C2RKV3-F1
#
_cell.length_a   1.000
_cell.length_b   1.000
_cell.length_c   1.000
_cell.angle_alpha   90.00
_cell.angle_beta   90.00
_cell.angle_gamma   90.00
#
_symmetry.space_group_name_H-M   'P 1'
#
loop_
_entity.id
_entity.type
_entity.pdbx_description
1 polymer ?
#
loop_
_entity_poly.entity_id
_entity_poly.type
_entity_poly.pdbx_seq_one_letter_code
_entity_poly.pdbx_strand_id
1 'polypeptide(L)' 'MEWVFPVLALIGFLLLYAVTKRNTNNGSLSRKGFIQFIAVFAGTFAAVIGIVYYLA' A
#
# COMPACT_ATOMS: atom_id res chain seq x y z
N MET A 1 15.83 13.88 1.83
CA MET A 1 15.36 12.74 2.66
C MET A 1 14.02 13.01 3.33
N GLU A 2 13.80 14.18 3.93
CA GLU A 2 12.56 14.49 4.67
C GLU A 2 11.26 14.34 3.86
N TRP A 3 11.28 14.62 2.56
CA TRP A 3 10.12 14.51 1.68
C TRP A 3 9.90 13.11 1.08
N VAL A 4 10.88 12.20 1.20
CA VAL A 4 10.80 10.85 0.64
C VAL A 4 9.72 10.04 1.36
N PHE A 5 9.69 10.12 2.70
CA PHE A 5 8.72 9.39 3.50
C PHE A 5 7.27 9.86 3.27
N PRO A 6 6.94 11.18 3.29
CA PRO A 6 5.62 11.68 2.93
C PRO A 6 5.14 11.26 1.53
N VAL A 7 6.01 11.33 0.53
CA VAL A 7 5.66 10.96 -0.86
C VAL A 7 5.38 9.46 -0.97
N LEU A 8 6.23 8.62 -0.38
CA LEU A 8 6.03 7.16 -0.37
C LEU A 8 4.77 6.76 0.42
N ALA A 9 4.50 7.43 1.53
CA ALA A 9 3.27 7.21 2.30
C ALA A 9 2.03 7.58 1.49
N LEU A 10 2.06 8.68 0.74
CA LEU A 10 0.96 9.10 -0.13
C LEU A 10 0.71 8.08 -1.25
N ILE A 11 1.78 7.61 -1.91
CA ILE A 11 1.69 6.60 -2.97
C ILE A 11 1.15 5.29 -2.42
N GLY A 12 1.65 4.84 -1.27
CA GLY A 12 1.17 3.63 -0.61
C GLY A 12 -0.29 3.71 -0.21
N PHE A 13 -0.72 4.87 0.33
CA PHE A 13 -2.11 5.11 0.67
C PHE A 13 -3.01 5.05 -0.58
N LEU A 14 -2.62 5.69 -1.68
CA LEU A 14 -3.39 5.67 -2.93
C LEU A 14 -3.52 4.26 -3.51
N LEU A 15 -2.45 3.46 -3.48
CA LEU A 15 -2.48 2.07 -3.92
C LEU A 15 -3.43 1.22 -3.07
N LEU A 16 -3.33 1.34 -1.74
CA LEU A 16 -4.22 0.61 -0.83
C LEU A 16 -5.67 1.06 -0.98
N TYR A 17 -5.91 2.37 -1.14
CA TYR A 17 -7.24 2.91 -1.36
C TYR A 17 -7.85 2.40 -2.66
N ALA A 18 -7.08 2.37 -3.76
CA ALA A 18 -7.55 1.85 -5.04
C ALA A 18 -7.92 0.36 -4.97
N VAL A 19 -7.08 -0.45 -4.31
CA VAL A 19 -7.32 -1.90 -4.15
C VAL A 19 -8.52 -2.15 -3.25
N THR A 20 -8.62 -1.42 -2.14
CA THR A 20 -9.76 -1.47 -1.21
C THR A 20 -11.04 -1.09 -1.95
N LYS A 21 -11.09 0.09 -2.57
CA LYS A 21 -12.26 0.59 -3.30
C LYS A 21 -12.72 -0.35 -4.41
N ARG A 22 -11.78 -0.98 -5.13
CA ARG A 22 -12.10 -1.92 -6.21
C ARG A 22 -12.67 -3.25 -5.71
N ASN A 23 -12.28 -3.67 -4.51
CA ASN A 23 -12.64 -4.99 -3.97
C ASN A 23 -13.69 -4.95 -2.84
N THR A 24 -14.04 -3.77 -2.36
CA THR A 24 -15.15 -3.56 -1.43
C THR A 24 -16.46 -3.61 -2.19
N ASN A 25 -17.32 -4.58 -1.87
CA ASN A 25 -18.69 -4.68 -2.35
C ASN A 25 -19.62 -4.68 -1.13
N ASN A 26 -20.68 -3.86 -1.15
CA ASN A 26 -21.62 -3.73 -0.02
C ASN A 26 -20.96 -3.35 1.33
N GLY A 27 -19.89 -2.56 1.29
CA GLY A 27 -19.17 -2.14 2.51
C GLY A 27 -18.30 -3.23 3.13
N SER A 28 -18.20 -4.41 2.50
CA SER A 28 -17.35 -5.52 2.94
C SER A 28 -16.28 -5.85 1.90
N LEU A 29 -15.07 -6.17 2.35
CA LEU A 29 -14.07 -6.75 1.47
C LEU A 29 -14.35 -8.24 1.26
N SER A 30 -14.38 -8.65 0.00
CA SER A 30 -14.36 -10.08 -0.32
C SER A 30 -13.07 -10.74 0.19
N ARG A 31 -13.08 -12.05 0.46
CA ARG A 31 -11.88 -12.80 0.89
C ARG A 31 -10.70 -12.64 -0.08
N LYS A 32 -10.99 -12.59 -1.39
CA LYS A 32 -10.01 -12.31 -2.45
C LYS A 32 -9.48 -10.87 -2.36
N GLY A 33 -10.36 -9.91 -2.12
CA GLY A 33 -10.00 -8.51 -1.88
C GLY A 33 -9.10 -8.33 -0.67
N PHE A 34 -9.39 -9.03 0.43
CA PHE A 34 -8.56 -8.97 1.63
C PHE A 34 -7.15 -9.53 1.40
N ILE A 35 -7.03 -10.65 0.67
CA ILE A 35 -5.72 -11.19 0.29
C ILE A 35 -4.96 -10.21 -0.61
N GLN A 36 -5.65 -9.57 -1.58
CA GLN A 36 -5.03 -8.54 -2.42
C GLN A 36 -4.58 -7.32 -1.61
N PHE A 37 -5.39 -6.88 -0.63
CA PHE A 37 -5.02 -5.80 0.28
C PHE A 37 -3.73 -6.15 1.05
N ILE A 38 -3.67 -7.33 1.67
CA ILE A 38 -2.50 -7.80 2.41
C ILE A 38 -1.26 -7.89 1.49
N ALA A 39 -1.42 -8.43 0.28
CA ALA A 39 -0.31 -8.56 -0.67
C ALA A 39 0.24 -7.20 -1.11
N VAL A 40 -0.64 -6.24 -1.42
CA VAL A 40 -0.25 -4.88 -1.81
C VAL A 40 0.37 -4.14 -0.62
N PHE A 41 -0.18 -4.31 0.58
CA PHE A 41 0.38 -3.74 1.81
C PHE A 41 1.81 -4.24 2.06
N ALA A 42 2.02 -5.57 2.04
CA ALA A 42 3.34 -6.16 2.24
C ALA A 42 4.34 -5.73 1.16
N GLY A 43 3.93 -5.72 -0.11
CA GLY A 43 4.78 -5.25 -1.21
C GLY A 43 5.17 -3.79 -1.10
N THR A 44 4.22 -2.93 -0.74
CA THR A 44 4.48 -1.49 -0.53
C THR A 44 5.40 -1.26 0.66
N PHE A 45 5.20 -1.99 1.76
CA PHE A 45 6.05 -1.91 2.94
C PHE A 45 7.50 -2.34 2.64
N ALA A 46 7.67 -3.47 1.94
CA ALA A 46 9.00 -3.93 1.52
C ALA A 46 9.69 -2.93 0.57
N ALA A 47 8.95 -2.33 -0.36
CA ALA A 47 9.48 -1.31 -1.27
C ALA A 47 9.94 -0.05 -0.50
N VAL A 48 9.16 0.41 0.49
CA VAL A 48 9.55 1.54 1.34
C VAL A 48 10.82 1.23 2.12
N ILE A 49 10.93 0.04 2.73
CA ILE A 49 12.16 -0.37 3.43
C ILE A 49 13.35 -0.37 2.49
N GLY A 50 13.22 -0.96 1.29
CA GLY A 50 14.31 -1.02 0.32
C GLY A 50 14.76 0.36 -0.13
N ILE A 51 13.82 1.28 -0.40
CA ILE A 51 14.12 2.66 -0.79
C ILE A 51 14.81 3.40 0.36
N VAL A 52 14.33 3.25 1.59
CA VAL A 52 14.95 3.89 2.77
C VAL A 52 16.34 3.33 3.00
N TYR A 53 16.55 2.02 2.93
CA TYR A 53 17.86 1.39 3.13
C TYR A 53 18.89 1.79 2.06
N TYR A 54 18.46 1.99 0.81
CA TYR A 54 19.36 2.37 -0.28
C TYR A 54 19.67 3.88 -0.30
N LEU A 55 18.77 4.71 0.22
CA LEU A 55 18.94 6.16 0.28
C LEU A 55 19.56 6.66 1.60
N ALA A 56 19.48 5.89 2.68
CA ALA A 56 20.07 6.17 4.00
C ALA A 56 21.54 5.74 4.06
#